data_AF-A0A0C6FSS0-F1
#
_entry.id   AF-A0A0C6FSS0-F1
#
_cell.length_a   1.000
_cell.length_b   1.000
_cell.length_c   1.000
_cell.angle_alpha   90.00
_cell.angle_beta   90.00
_cell.angle_gamma   90.00
#
_symmetry.space_group_name_H-M   'P 1'
#
loop_
_entity.id
_entity.type
_entity.pdbx_description
1 polymer ?
#
loop_
_entity_poly.entity_id
_entity_poly.type
_entity_poly.pdbx_seq_one_letter_code
_entity_poly.pdbx_strand_id
1 'polypeptide(L)'
;MILTERQARARLAKAVEAAPSQQAIARQLPLTRGAAQTAVSKGLLGRQAIHPAVLAHLGLRRDPKTGVIRDDAPPPTFRFLAVQASGEAGVAAAVALVAATLGRDA
;
A
#
# COMPACT_ATOMS: atom_id res chain seq x y z
N MET A 1 -2.68 -5.15 -13.43
CA MET A 1 -4.14 -4.92 -13.61
C MET A 1 -4.36 -3.49 -14.09
N ILE A 2 -5.38 -3.21 -14.93
CA ILE A 2 -5.72 -1.82 -15.31
C ILE A 2 -6.71 -1.24 -14.28
N LEU A 3 -6.46 -0.01 -13.83
CA LEU A 3 -7.27 0.72 -12.88
C LEU A 3 -7.83 1.99 -13.52
N THR A 4 -9.06 2.33 -13.15
CA THR A 4 -9.65 3.64 -13.41
C THR A 4 -9.16 4.67 -12.40
N GLU A 5 -9.26 5.96 -12.74
CA GLU A 5 -8.93 7.05 -11.80
C GLU A 5 -9.71 6.95 -10.50
N ARG A 6 -10.99 6.58 -10.58
CA ARG A 6 -11.87 6.40 -9.42
C ARG A 6 -11.37 5.29 -8.50
N GLN A 7 -10.91 4.17 -9.06
CA GLN A 7 -10.34 3.07 -8.28
C GLN A 7 -8.99 3.45 -7.65
N ALA A 8 -8.14 4.18 -8.38
CA ALA A 8 -6.88 4.70 -7.83
C ALA A 8 -7.14 5.67 -6.66
N ARG A 9 -8.18 6.51 -6.74
CA ARG A 9 -8.61 7.38 -5.63
C ARG A 9 -9.15 6.59 -4.45
N ALA A 10 -9.96 5.56 -4.68
CA ALA A 10 -10.44 4.71 -3.60
C ALA A 10 -9.28 4.04 -2.85
N ARG A 11 -8.24 3.62 -3.58
CA ARG A 11 -7.01 3.08 -2.99
C ARG A 11 -6.23 4.13 -2.20
N LEU A 12 -6.15 5.38 -2.70
CA LEU A 12 -5.57 6.49 -1.95
C LEU A 12 -6.36 6.79 -0.67
N ALA A 13 -7.68 6.82 -0.73
CA ALA A 13 -8.54 7.05 0.44
C ALA A 13 -8.32 5.95 1.50
N LYS A 14 -8.30 4.69 1.08
CA LYS A 14 -8.00 3.55 1.96
C LYS A 14 -6.58 3.64 2.56
N ALA A 15 -5.59 4.06 1.79
CA ALA A 15 -4.23 4.27 2.30
C ALA A 15 -4.17 5.41 3.33
N VAL A 16 -4.94 6.48 3.13
CA VAL A 16 -5.07 7.60 4.08
C VAL A 16 -5.78 7.17 5.35
N GLU A 17 -6.82 6.35 5.27
CA GLU A 17 -7.52 5.77 6.44
C GLU A 17 -6.61 4.85 7.26
N ALA A 18 -5.73 4.09 6.60
CA ALA A 18 -4.75 3.23 7.26
C ALA A 18 -3.53 4.01 7.81
N ALA A 19 -3.33 5.25 7.37
CA ALA A 19 -2.24 6.10 7.82
C ALA A 19 -2.67 6.98 9.01
N PRO A 20 -1.74 7.34 9.92
CA PRO A 20 -2.07 8.21 11.04
C PRO A 20 -2.50 9.62 10.61
N SER A 21 -2.10 10.07 9.42
CA SER A 21 -2.60 11.30 8.80
C SER A 21 -2.25 11.39 7.31
N GLN A 22 -2.93 12.26 6.56
CA GLN A 22 -2.54 12.63 5.20
C GLN A 22 -1.10 13.17 5.13
N GLN A 23 -0.62 13.82 6.20
CA GLN A 23 0.73 14.34 6.26
C GLN A 23 1.77 13.22 6.34
N ALA A 24 1.44 12.06 6.93
CA ALA A 24 2.34 10.91 6.98
C ALA A 24 2.64 10.38 5.56
N ILE A 25 1.60 10.25 4.73
CA ILE A 25 1.76 9.88 3.31
C ILE A 25 2.56 10.94 2.56
N ALA A 26 2.25 12.21 2.75
CA ALA A 26 2.95 13.30 2.06
C ALA A 26 4.47 13.32 2.36
N ARG A 27 4.90 12.93 3.56
CA ARG A 27 6.33 12.86 3.93
C ARG A 27 7.09 11.75 3.20
N GLN A 28 6.38 10.75 2.69
CA GLN A 28 6.98 9.60 1.99
C GLN A 28 7.09 9.85 0.47
N LEU A 29 6.55 10.97 -0.02
CA LEU A 29 6.60 11.32 -1.44
C LEU A 29 7.94 12.01 -1.78
N PRO A 30 8.52 11.74 -2.95
CA PRO A 30 9.72 12.42 -3.44
C PRO A 30 9.37 13.82 -3.99
N LEU A 31 8.74 14.66 -3.17
CA LEU A 31 8.29 16.02 -3.50
C LEU A 31 8.62 16.97 -2.33
N THR A 32 8.64 18.27 -2.61
CA THR A 32 8.69 19.27 -1.52
C THR A 32 7.44 19.15 -0.63
N ARG A 33 7.57 19.48 0.66
CA ARG A 33 6.52 19.24 1.67
C ARG A 33 5.16 19.83 1.26
N GLY A 34 5.16 21.08 0.78
CA GLY A 34 3.93 21.76 0.33
C GLY A 34 3.33 21.15 -0.94
N ALA A 35 4.18 20.74 -1.90
CA ALA A 35 3.72 20.07 -3.13
C ALA A 35 3.14 18.68 -2.83
N ALA A 36 3.77 17.93 -1.93
CA ALA A 36 3.31 16.61 -1.50
C ALA A 36 1.92 16.67 -0.85
N GLN A 37 1.72 17.60 0.11
CA GLN A 37 0.43 17.79 0.77
C GLN A 37 -0.66 18.20 -0.22
N THR A 38 -0.32 19.13 -1.12
CA THR A 38 -1.24 19.59 -2.18
C THR A 38 -1.61 18.44 -3.12
N ALA A 39 -0.65 17.60 -3.50
CA ALA A 39 -0.87 16.45 -4.37
C ALA A 39 -1.80 15.41 -3.74
N VAL A 40 -1.59 15.07 -2.46
CA VAL A 40 -2.47 14.14 -1.72
C VAL A 40 -3.88 14.73 -1.58
N SER A 41 -3.99 15.99 -1.15
CA SER A 41 -5.28 16.66 -0.99
C SER A 41 -6.07 16.73 -2.31
N LYS A 42 -5.43 17.15 -3.41
CA LYS A 42 -6.06 17.20 -4.73
C LYS A 42 -6.46 15.82 -5.25
N GLY A 43 -5.65 14.80 -4.98
CA GLY A 43 -5.96 13.41 -5.32
C GLY A 43 -7.23 12.91 -4.64
N LEU A 44 -7.42 13.25 -3.35
CA LEU A 44 -8.63 12.90 -2.59
C LEU A 44 -9.87 13.68 -3.03
N LEU A 45 -9.73 14.98 -3.27
CA LEU A 45 -10.85 15.84 -3.69
C LEU A 45 -11.40 15.49 -5.08
N GLY A 46 -10.66 14.73 -5.89
CA GLY A 46 -11.12 14.21 -7.17
C GLY A 46 -11.29 15.26 -8.28
N ARG A 47 -10.88 16.51 -8.04
CA ARG A 47 -10.97 17.62 -9.00
C ARG A 47 -9.91 17.56 -10.12
N GLN A 48 -8.82 16.82 -9.89
CA GLN A 48 -7.71 16.69 -10.84
C GLN A 48 -7.26 15.24 -10.91
N ALA A 49 -6.44 14.95 -11.94
CA ALA A 49 -5.75 13.67 -12.04
C ALA A 49 -4.78 13.51 -10.87
N ILE A 50 -4.69 12.29 -10.34
CA ILE A 50 -3.75 11.98 -9.26
C ILE A 50 -2.33 12.21 -9.75
N HIS A 51 -1.53 12.86 -8.92
CA HIS A 51 -0.13 13.16 -9.21
C HIS A 51 0.69 11.86 -9.35
N PRO A 52 1.62 11.75 -10.32
CA PRO A 52 2.41 10.53 -10.54
C PRO A 52 3.16 10.02 -9.31
N ALA A 53 3.71 10.92 -8.50
CA ALA A 53 4.38 10.54 -7.25
C ALA A 53 3.43 9.85 -6.25
N VAL A 54 2.17 10.30 -6.17
CA VAL A 54 1.16 9.69 -5.30
C VAL A 54 0.75 8.32 -5.84
N LEU A 55 0.62 8.18 -7.17
CA LEU A 55 0.38 6.88 -7.81
C LEU A 55 1.54 5.91 -7.51
N ALA A 56 2.78 6.35 -7.70
CA ALA A 56 3.97 5.52 -7.46
C ALA A 56 4.05 5.04 -6.01
N HIS A 57 3.72 5.89 -5.05
CA HIS A 57 3.63 5.51 -3.64
C HIS A 57 2.59 4.41 -3.37
N LEU A 58 1.50 4.39 -4.14
CA LEU A 58 0.46 3.35 -4.05
C LEU A 58 0.81 2.07 -4.85
N GLY A 59 1.99 1.98 -5.45
CA GLY A 59 2.39 0.90 -6.35
C GLY A 59 1.74 0.98 -7.74
N LEU A 60 1.23 2.15 -8.12
CA LEU A 60 0.54 2.39 -9.38
C LEU A 60 1.43 3.20 -10.35
N ARG A 61 1.31 2.93 -11.64
CA ARG A 61 1.92 3.77 -12.69
C ARG A 61 0.88 4.26 -13.68
N ARG A 62 1.01 5.50 -14.12
CA ARG A 62 0.27 6.01 -15.27
C ARG A 62 1.15 5.91 -16.51
N ASP A 63 0.61 5.32 -17.57
CA ASP A 63 1.22 5.34 -18.89
C ASP A 63 1.15 6.77 -19.47
N PRO A 64 2.28 7.41 -19.82
CA PRO A 64 2.29 8.77 -20.33
C PRO A 64 1.66 8.91 -21.72
N LYS A 65 1.57 7.84 -22.51
CA LYS A 65 1.01 7.86 -23.86
C LYS A 65 -0.49 7.61 -23.86
N THR A 66 -0.96 6.68 -23.02
CA THR A 66 -2.36 6.23 -23.02
C THR A 66 -3.18 6.80 -21.86
N GLY A 67 -2.52 7.36 -20.84
CA GLY A 67 -3.18 7.85 -19.61
C GLY A 67 -3.69 6.74 -18.69
N VAL A 68 -3.53 5.48 -19.09
CA VAL A 68 -4.03 4.31 -18.35
C VAL A 68 -3.23 4.12 -17.06
N ILE A 69 -3.92 3.89 -15.94
CA ILE A 69 -3.29 3.52 -14.68
C ILE A 69 -3.15 2.00 -14.62
N ARG A 70 -1.93 1.54 -14.35
CA ARG A 70 -1.59 0.14 -14.13
C ARG A 70 -1.20 -0.07 -12.68
N ASP A 71 -1.72 -1.14 -12.12
CA ASP A 71 -1.24 -1.71 -10.87
C ASP A 71 -0.02 -2.58 -11.19
N ASP A 72 1.16 -2.04 -10.87
CA ASP A 72 2.45 -2.72 -10.99
C ASP A 72 2.93 -3.26 -9.63
N ALA A 73 2.07 -3.20 -8.59
CA ALA A 73 2.39 -3.83 -7.32
C ALA A 73 2.60 -5.34 -7.58
N PRO A 74 3.73 -5.92 -7.14
CA PRO A 74 3.87 -7.37 -7.15
C PRO A 74 2.66 -7.95 -6.40
N PRO A 75 2.04 -9.03 -6.90
CA PRO A 75 0.94 -9.65 -6.19
C PRO A 75 1.39 -9.96 -4.76
N PRO A 76 0.53 -9.75 -3.74
CA PRO A 76 0.90 -10.06 -2.37
C PRO A 76 1.37 -11.51 -2.31
N THR A 77 2.64 -11.71 -1.99
CA THR A 77 3.22 -13.04 -1.89
C THR A 77 2.69 -13.65 -0.60
N PHE A 78 1.67 -14.50 -0.70
CA PHE A 78 1.19 -15.28 0.43
C PHE A 78 2.30 -16.28 0.82
N ARG A 79 2.94 -16.08 1.96
CA ARG A 79 3.88 -17.03 2.53
C ARG A 79 3.09 -18.02 3.40
N PHE A 80 2.84 -19.20 2.86
CA PHE A 80 2.26 -20.31 3.62
C PHE A 80 3.39 -21.04 4.36
N LEU A 81 3.36 -21.04 5.69
CA LEU A 81 4.21 -21.89 6.53
C LEU A 81 3.42 -23.17 6.83
N ALA A 82 3.73 -24.25 6.13
CA ALA A 82 3.25 -25.58 6.50
C ALA A 82 4.17 -26.13 7.61
N VAL A 83 3.71 -26.10 8.86
CA VAL A 83 4.44 -26.68 9.99
C VAL A 83 3.86 -28.05 10.30
N GLN A 84 4.61 -29.11 10.02
CA GLN A 84 4.27 -30.45 10.48
C GLN A 84 4.83 -30.64 11.89
N ALA A 85 3.98 -30.52 12.89
CA ALA A 85 4.34 -30.74 14.29
C ALA A 85 3.82 -32.11 14.74
N SER A 86 4.72 -33.03 15.12
CA SER A 86 4.35 -34.26 15.83
C SER A 86 4.72 -34.13 17.31
N GLY A 87 3.74 -34.28 18.20
CA GLY A 87 3.92 -34.18 19.65
C GLY A 87 3.82 -32.74 20.20
N GLU A 88 3.59 -32.61 21.51
CA GLU A 88 3.31 -31.33 22.19
C GLU A 88 4.43 -30.30 22.04
N ALA A 89 5.69 -30.73 22.09
CA ALA A 89 6.84 -29.85 21.89
C ALA A 89 6.90 -29.26 20.47
N GLY A 90 6.49 -30.03 19.46
CA GLY A 90 6.44 -29.56 18.07
C GLY A 90 5.34 -28.51 17.86
N VAL A 91 4.19 -28.68 18.53
CA VAL A 91 3.08 -27.72 18.45
C VAL A 91 3.46 -26.39 19.11
N ALA A 92 4.12 -26.43 20.27
CA ALA A 92 4.61 -25.22 20.95
C ALA A 92 5.61 -24.43 20.08
N ALA A 93 6.53 -25.13 19.40
CA ALA A 93 7.48 -24.49 18.48
C ALA A 93 6.80 -23.89 17.24
N ALA A 94 5.79 -24.58 16.69
CA ALA A 94 4.98 -24.07 15.58
C ALA A 94 4.23 -22.79 15.95
N VAL A 95 3.58 -22.78 17.12
CA VAL A 95 2.84 -21.62 17.62
C VAL A 95 3.78 -20.46 17.92
N ALA A 96 4.96 -20.70 18.51
CA ALA A 96 5.96 -19.68 18.75
C ALA A 96 6.48 -19.05 17.43
N LEU A 97 6.70 -19.86 16.40
CA LEU A 97 7.10 -19.37 15.07
C LEU A 97 6.00 -18.51 14.44
N VAL A 98 4.74 -18.97 14.47
CA VAL A 98 3.59 -18.23 13.95
C VAL A 98 3.40 -16.91 14.70
N ALA A 99 3.47 -16.93 16.03
CA ALA A 99 3.38 -15.73 16.86
C ALA A 99 4.52 -14.74 16.57
N ALA A 100 5.76 -15.20 16.41
CA ALA A 100 6.89 -14.35 16.05
C ALA A 100 6.75 -13.72 14.65
N THR A 101 6.14 -14.43 13.71
CA THR A 101 5.87 -13.90 12.36
C THR A 101 4.70 -12.92 12.31
N LEU A 102 3.72 -13.05 13.20
CA LEU A 102 2.55 -12.16 13.28
C LEU A 102 2.76 -10.95 14.21
N GLY A 103 3.67 -11.03 15.17
CA GLY A 103 3.92 -9.98 16.17
C GLY A 103 4.86 -8.85 15.73
N ARG A 104 5.31 -8.80 14.48
CA ARG A 104 6.25 -7.76 14.00
C ARG A 104 5.57 -6.49 13.50
N ASP A 105 4.47 -6.08 14.14
CA ASP A 105 3.78 -4.80 13.94
C ASP A 105 3.07 -4.35 15.24
N ALA A 106 3.78 -4.35 16.37
CA ALA A 106 3.35 -3.69 17.61
C ALA A 106 4.47 -2.78 18.15
#